data_AF-A0A5K3FE58-F1
#
_entry.id   AF-A0A5K3FE58-F1
#
_cell.length_a   1.000
_cell.length_b   1.000
_cell.length_c   1.000
_cell.angle_alpha   90.00
_cell.angle_beta   90.00
_cell.angle_gamma   90.00
#
_symmetry.space_group_name_H-M   'P 1'
#
loop_
_entity.id
_entity.type
_entity.pdbx_description
1 polymer ?
#
loop_
_entity_poly.entity_id
_entity_poly.type
_entity_poly.pdbx_seq_one_letter_code
_entity_poly.pdbx_strand_id
1 'polypeptide(L)'
;MMSYVLLFALLPCVLTEAPSDDEREAILECHRKLREGVKPPASNMKFLTYSTELEKLADAFVNGCTSSFPSSNPQYQNVGYIQPS
;
A
#
# COMPACT_ATOMS: atom_id res chain seq x y z
N MET A 1 -4.94 -6.16 -38.78
CA MET A 1 -4.88 -4.81 -38.17
C MET A 1 -5.82 -4.67 -36.97
N MET A 2 -7.10 -5.10 -37.03
CA MET A 2 -8.03 -5.06 -35.87
C MET A 2 -7.61 -5.92 -34.67
N SER A 3 -6.93 -7.05 -34.91
CA SER A 3 -6.49 -7.99 -33.86
C SER A 3 -5.49 -7.39 -32.87
N TYR A 4 -4.58 -6.51 -33.32
CA TYR A 4 -3.57 -5.90 -32.46
C TYR A 4 -4.14 -4.74 -31.62
N VAL A 5 -5.17 -4.06 -32.12
CA VAL A 5 -5.88 -2.98 -31.42
C VAL A 5 -6.63 -3.53 -30.20
N LEU A 6 -7.25 -4.71 -30.33
CA LEU A 6 -7.92 -5.41 -29.22
C LEU A 6 -6.93 -5.89 -28.15
N LEU A 7 -5.75 -6.38 -28.55
CA LEU A 7 -4.68 -6.77 -27.61
C LEU A 7 -4.13 -5.57 -26.83
N PHE A 8 -3.98 -4.40 -27.48
CA PHE A 8 -3.53 -3.17 -26.82
C PHE A 8 -4.57 -2.57 -25.88
N ALA A 9 -5.87 -2.81 -26.13
CA ALA A 9 -6.97 -2.36 -25.28
C ALA A 9 -7.12 -3.17 -23.99
N LEU A 10 -6.56 -4.39 -23.93
CA LEU A 10 -6.53 -5.23 -22.73
C LEU A 10 -5.35 -4.91 -21.81
N LEU A 11 -4.29 -4.29 -22.35
CA LEU A 11 -3.09 -3.92 -21.60
C LEU A 11 -3.32 -2.93 -20.43
N PRO A 12 -4.30 -2.00 -20.47
CA PRO A 12 -4.55 -1.07 -19.37
C PRO A 12 -5.53 -1.60 -18.31
N CYS A 13 -6.15 -2.76 -18.49
CA CYS A 13 -7.12 -3.28 -17.52
C CYS A 13 -6.43 -4.08 -16.41
N VAL A 14 -5.49 -3.46 -15.70
CA VAL A 14 -5.19 -3.91 -14.34
C VAL A 14 -6.32 -3.33 -13.48
N LEU A 15 -7.34 -4.13 -13.24
CA LEU A 15 -8.39 -3.76 -12.29
C LEU A 15 -7.73 -3.73 -10.91
N THR A 16 -7.42 -2.53 -10.41
CA THR A 16 -6.93 -2.35 -9.05
C THR A 16 -8.13 -2.44 -8.12
N GLU A 17 -8.45 -3.66 -7.68
CA GLU A 17 -9.44 -3.85 -6.61
C GLU A 17 -8.78 -3.48 -5.27
N ALA A 18 -9.55 -2.84 -4.39
CA ALA A 18 -9.12 -2.63 -3.01
C ALA A 18 -8.83 -3.99 -2.35
N PRO A 19 -7.90 -4.07 -1.39
CA PRO A 19 -7.58 -5.33 -0.72
C PRO A 19 -8.85 -6.01 -0.17
N SER A 20 -8.94 -7.31 -0.35
CA SER A 20 -9.93 -8.16 0.33
C SER A 20 -9.65 -8.21 1.84
N ASP A 21 -10.62 -8.68 2.63
CA ASP A 21 -10.45 -8.76 4.09
C ASP A 21 -9.31 -9.70 4.49
N ASP A 22 -9.14 -10.81 3.78
CA ASP A 22 -8.01 -11.74 3.98
C ASP A 22 -6.66 -11.05 3.67
N GLU A 23 -6.60 -10.22 2.63
CA GLU A 23 -5.39 -9.44 2.31
C GLU A 23 -5.12 -8.35 3.35
N ARG A 24 -6.15 -7.67 3.85
CA ARG A 24 -6.02 -6.71 4.95
C ARG A 24 -5.47 -7.38 6.21
N GLU A 25 -5.95 -8.58 6.53
CA GLU A 25 -5.43 -9.39 7.63
C GLU A 25 -3.97 -9.79 7.40
N ALA A 26 -3.64 -10.26 6.19
CA ALA A 26 -2.27 -10.61 5.83
C ALA A 26 -1.30 -9.43 5.96
N ILE A 27 -1.73 -8.22 5.56
CA ILE A 27 -0.96 -6.98 5.71
C ILE A 27 -0.69 -6.69 7.20
N LEU A 28 -1.70 -6.79 8.06
CA LEU A 28 -1.54 -6.58 9.50
C LEU A 28 -0.62 -7.62 10.13
N GLU A 29 -0.78 -8.89 9.77
CA GLU A 29 0.01 -9.98 10.29
C GLU A 29 1.48 -9.87 9.90
N CYS A 30 1.76 -9.44 8.66
CA CYS A 30 3.11 -9.13 8.21
C CYS A 30 3.75 -8.02 9.07
N HIS A 31 3.05 -6.90 9.26
CA HIS A 31 3.54 -5.81 10.10
C HIS A 31 3.74 -6.23 11.55
N ARG A 32 2.84 -7.04 12.10
CA ARG A 32 2.93 -7.56 13.47
C ARG A 32 4.21 -8.37 13.65
N LYS A 33 4.46 -9.35 12.79
CA LYS A 33 5.68 -10.18 12.81
C LYS A 33 6.95 -9.35 12.74
N LEU A 34 7.00 -8.36 11.85
CA LEU A 34 8.16 -7.46 11.71
C LEU A 34 8.38 -6.60 12.96
N ARG A 35 7.31 -6.07 13.55
CA ARG A 35 7.36 -5.19 14.73
C ARG A 35 7.72 -5.94 16.01
N GLU A 36 7.22 -7.17 16.16
CA GLU A 36 7.58 -8.06 17.28
C GLU A 36 9.02 -8.58 17.16
N GLY A 37 9.51 -8.79 15.94
CA GLY A 37 10.84 -9.33 15.66
C GLY A 37 11.98 -8.31 15.69
N VAL A 38 11.73 -7.04 16.02
CA VAL A 38 12.74 -5.98 15.97
C VAL A 38 13.90 -6.24 16.95
N LYS A 39 15.13 -5.93 16.52
CA LYS A 39 16.35 -6.04 17.35
C LYS A 39 17.11 -4.70 17.36
N PRO A 40 17.44 -4.14 18.54
CA PRO A 40 17.09 -4.66 19.89
C PRO A 40 15.58 -4.61 20.17
N PRO A 41 15.07 -5.39 21.16
CA PRO A 41 13.65 -5.38 21.50
C PRO A 41 13.17 -3.98 21.89
N ALA A 42 12.04 -3.56 21.34
CA ALA A 42 11.42 -2.28 21.66
C ALA A 42 10.51 -2.38 22.88
N SER A 43 10.64 -1.46 23.85
CA SER A 43 9.85 -1.46 25.09
C SER A 43 8.43 -0.89 24.94
N ASN A 44 8.14 -0.19 23.83
CA ASN A 44 6.91 0.56 23.63
C ASN A 44 6.29 0.38 22.22
N MET A 45 6.63 -0.72 21.52
CA MET A 45 6.09 -1.01 20.19
C MET A 45 4.58 -1.26 20.28
N LYS A 46 3.79 -0.49 19.52
CA LYS A 46 2.32 -0.61 19.50
C LYS A 46 1.85 -1.64 18.48
N PHE A 47 0.74 -2.33 18.76
CA PHE A 47 0.02 -3.08 17.74
C PHE A 47 -0.60 -2.13 16.72
N LEU A 48 -0.66 -2.56 15.47
CA LEU A 48 -1.36 -1.83 14.41
C LEU A 48 -2.79 -2.33 14.29
N THR A 49 -3.69 -1.44 13.91
CA THR A 49 -5.04 -1.76 13.46
C THR A 49 -5.20 -1.29 12.02
N TYR A 50 -6.01 -1.98 11.23
CA TYR A 50 -6.27 -1.57 9.87
C TYR A 50 -7.12 -0.29 9.86
N SER A 51 -6.82 0.66 8.96
CA SER A 51 -7.60 1.89 8.78
C SER A 51 -7.96 2.02 7.31
N THR A 52 -9.26 2.09 7.04
CA THR A 52 -9.77 2.30 5.67
C THR A 52 -9.46 3.70 5.15
N GLU A 53 -9.24 4.67 6.04
CA GLU A 53 -8.78 6.01 5.70
C GLU A 53 -7.35 5.99 5.18
N LEU A 54 -6.45 5.25 5.85
CA LEU A 54 -5.07 5.06 5.38
C LEU A 54 -5.01 4.22 4.10
N GLU A 55 -5.89 3.22 3.94
CA GLU A 55 -6.04 2.47 2.68
C GLU A 55 -6.36 3.41 1.51
N LYS A 56 -7.34 4.33 1.68
CA LYS A 56 -7.69 5.31 0.65
C LYS A 56 -6.54 6.25 0.30
N LEU A 57 -5.71 6.64 1.26
CA LEU A 57 -4.51 7.44 1.01
C LEU A 57 -3.45 6.63 0.26
N ALA A 58 -3.28 5.35 0.62
CA ALA A 58 -2.37 4.47 -0.10
C ALA A 58 -2.82 4.27 -1.56
N ASP A 59 -4.12 4.03 -1.78
CA ASP A 59 -4.72 3.92 -3.12
C ASP A 59 -4.52 5.20 -3.94
N ALA A 60 -4.83 6.36 -3.37
CA ALA A 60 -4.60 7.66 -4.03
C ALA A 60 -3.12 7.89 -4.39
N PHE A 61 -2.20 7.46 -3.53
CA PHE A 61 -0.77 7.57 -3.79
C PHE A 61 -0.32 6.65 -4.93
N VAL A 62 -0.68 5.36 -4.90
CA VAL A 62 -0.24 4.40 -5.92
C VAL A 62 -0.90 4.66 -7.29
N ASN A 63 -2.12 5.19 -7.32
CA ASN A 63 -2.80 5.62 -8.54
C ASN A 63 -2.08 6.78 -9.26
N GLY A 64 -1.28 7.56 -8.52
CA GLY A 64 -0.41 8.59 -9.12
C GLY A 64 0.76 8.01 -9.91
N CYS A 65 1.08 6.71 -9.76
CA CYS A 65 2.24 6.04 -10.35
C CYS A 65 3.56 6.79 -10.14
N THR A 66 3.68 7.54 -9.03
CA THR A 66 4.86 8.32 -8.70
C THR A 66 5.85 7.50 -7.89
N SER A 67 7.12 7.50 -8.28
CA SER A 67 8.19 6.81 -7.53
C SER A 67 8.62 7.54 -6.25
N SER A 68 8.13 8.77 -6.04
CA SER A 68 8.48 9.64 -4.93
C SER A 68 7.27 9.83 -4.03
N PHE A 69 7.46 9.61 -2.73
CA PHE A 69 6.43 9.84 -1.74
C PHE A 69 6.14 11.33 -1.53
N PRO A 70 4.86 11.77 -1.58
CA PRO A 70 4.48 13.17 -1.56
C PRO A 70 4.47 13.75 -0.13
N SER A 71 5.60 13.71 0.56
CA SER A 71 5.71 14.15 1.98
C SER A 71 5.39 15.63 2.21
N SER A 72 5.45 16.47 1.17
CA SER A 72 5.09 17.88 1.23
C SER A 72 3.58 18.13 1.17
N ASN A 73 2.78 17.13 0.77
CA ASN A 73 1.33 17.26 0.73
C ASN A 73 0.77 17.11 2.17
N PRO A 74 0.00 18.08 2.70
CA PRO A 74 -0.56 18.01 4.05
C PRO A 74 -1.40 16.76 4.33
N GLN A 75 -2.00 16.17 3.30
CA GLN A 75 -2.79 14.94 3.44
C GLN A 75 -1.92 13.73 3.82
N TYR A 76 -0.63 13.78 3.50
CA TYR A 76 0.36 12.76 3.83
C TYR A 76 1.22 13.15 5.04
N GLN A 77 0.78 14.14 5.82
CA GLN A 77 1.47 14.52 7.04
C GLN A 77 1.31 13.41 8.09
N ASN A 78 2.42 12.94 8.65
CA ASN A 78 2.47 11.86 9.66
C ASN A 78 2.09 10.46 9.15
N VAL A 79 2.05 10.24 7.84
CA VAL A 79 1.98 8.88 7.28
C VAL A 79 3.35 8.44 6.78
N GLY A 80 3.59 7.13 6.82
CA GLY A 80 4.79 6.51 6.29
C GLY A 80 4.42 5.41 5.31
N TYR A 81 5.32 5.11 4.38
CA TYR A 81 5.21 3.99 3.47
C TYR A 81 6.51 3.18 3.50
N ILE A 82 6.42 1.89 3.20
CA ILE A 82 7.57 1.01 3.10
C ILE A 82 7.96 0.95 1.62
N GLN A 83 9.10 1.55 1.27
CA GLN A 83 9.63 1.47 -0.09
C GLN A 83 10.31 0.10 -0.28
N PRO A 84 9.98 -0.66 -1.34
CA PRO A 84 10.76 -1.84 -1.71
C PRO A 84 12.19 -1.44 -2.02
N SER A 85 13.16 -2.14 -1.42
CA SER A 85 14.60 -1.97 -1.65
C SER A 85 15.06 -2.68 -2.92
#